data_AF-A0A1A1ZTB1-F1
#
_entry.id   AF-A0A1A1ZTB1-F1
#
_cell.length_a   1.000
_cell.length_b   1.000
_cell.length_c   1.000
_cell.angle_alpha   90.00
_cell.angle_beta   90.00
_cell.angle_gamma   90.00
#
_symmetry.space_group_name_H-M   'P 1'
#
loop_
_entity.id
_entity.type
_entity.pdbx_description
1 polymer ?
#
loop_
_entity_poly.entity_id
_entity_poly.type
_entity_poly.pdbx_seq_one_letter_code
_entity_poly.pdbx_strand_id
1 'polypeptide(L)'
;MDEVKRAVEYPYVIRVFVTMMAVGAVYLLMVIAYAVVTRGHQNMVVFTVLAAVWFVFLFGGTKIMPAMLMRRFYDRVMRGGVLCDVYPAGFPDTKTAILIDARLSDAQAAYVHDATVSWLGRLAADPAARAQAGDLFSAGRIRSADEFAGPGGRGGFLVAEDKDPNQGWRLILPEPSPRDPRRPYANGLVVQVKTPSLESAGQ
;
A
#
# COMPACT_ATOMS: atom_id res chain seq x y z
N MET A 1 -13.83 2.99 14.67
CA MET A 1 -12.73 3.83 14.12
C MET A 1 -11.34 3.31 14.53
N ASP A 2 -11.19 2.74 15.73
CA ASP A 2 -9.90 2.21 16.19
C ASP A 2 -9.58 0.78 15.70
N GLU A 3 -10.58 0.03 15.25
CA GLU A 3 -10.37 -1.34 14.72
C GLU A 3 -9.66 -1.36 13.37
N VAL A 4 -10.03 -0.48 12.44
CA VAL A 4 -9.33 -0.34 11.13
C VAL A 4 -7.86 0.05 11.33
N LYS A 5 -7.54 0.88 12.34
CA LYS A 5 -6.16 1.24 12.68
C LYS A 5 -5.36 0.05 13.23
N ARG A 6 -6.04 -0.94 13.83
CA ARG A 6 -5.43 -2.12 14.44
C ARG A 6 -5.26 -3.27 13.45
N ALA A 7 -6.14 -3.35 12.45
CA ALA A 7 -6.19 -4.43 11.45
C ALA A 7 -5.26 -4.23 10.24
N VAL A 8 -4.90 -2.98 9.93
CA VAL A 8 -4.18 -2.61 8.71
C VAL A 8 -2.72 -2.31 8.99
N GLU A 9 -1.81 -3.04 8.34
CA GLU A 9 -0.37 -2.76 8.42
C GLU A 9 -0.01 -1.62 7.46
N TYR A 10 0.07 -0.38 7.94
CA TYR A 10 0.31 0.78 7.06
C TYR A 10 1.78 0.83 6.59
N PRO A 11 2.04 0.64 5.28
CA PRO A 11 3.39 0.40 4.76
C PRO A 11 4.31 1.62 4.85
N TYR A 12 3.75 2.83 5.01
CA TYR A 12 4.55 4.07 5.08
C TYR A 12 4.92 4.49 6.49
N VAL A 13 4.35 3.90 7.55
CA VAL A 13 4.68 4.28 8.94
C VAL A 13 6.16 4.01 9.23
N ILE A 14 6.64 2.81 8.87
CA ILE A 14 8.06 2.45 9.04
C ILE A 14 8.97 3.39 8.24
N ARG A 15 8.62 3.68 6.98
CA ARG A 15 9.42 4.56 6.13
C ARG A 15 9.51 5.98 6.72
N VAL A 16 8.41 6.51 7.24
CA VAL A 16 8.38 7.84 7.89
C VAL A 16 9.22 7.85 9.17
N PHE A 17 9.13 6.82 10.01
CA PHE A 17 9.97 6.70 11.21
C PHE A 17 11.46 6.64 10.85
N VAL A 18 11.83 5.85 9.84
CA VAL A 18 13.21 5.76 9.35
C VAL A 18 13.69 7.11 8.81
N THR A 19 12.88 7.82 8.02
CA THR A 19 13.23 9.16 7.54
C THR A 19 13.40 10.16 8.69
N MET A 20 12.52 10.13 9.70
CA MET A 20 12.67 10.96 10.90
C MET A 20 13.97 10.66 11.65
N MET A 21 14.33 9.39 11.83
CA MET A 21 15.58 9.00 12.48
C MET A 21 16.80 9.47 11.69
N ALA A 22 16.78 9.35 10.36
CA ALA A 22 17.86 9.82 9.50
C ALA A 22 18.05 11.35 9.59
N VAL A 23 16.96 12.12 9.51
CA VAL A 23 17.01 13.58 9.70
C VAL A 23 17.52 13.93 11.10
N GLY A 24 17.11 13.18 12.12
CA GLY A 24 17.60 13.34 13.48
C GLY A 24 19.09 13.07 13.66
N ALA A 25 19.60 12.03 13.03
CA ALA A 25 21.04 11.73 13.05
C ALA A 25 21.85 12.84 12.39
N VAL A 26 21.42 13.33 11.22
CA VAL A 26 22.06 14.46 10.53
C VAL A 26 22.04 15.71 11.40
N TYR A 27 20.90 15.99 12.04
CA TYR A 27 20.76 17.12 12.94
C TYR A 27 21.74 17.05 14.13
N LEU A 28 21.83 15.88 14.78
CA LEU A 28 22.74 15.66 15.89
C LEU A 28 24.21 15.84 15.47
N LEU A 29 24.58 15.35 14.28
CA LEU A 29 25.92 15.55 13.72
C LEU A 29 26.23 17.04 13.49
N MET A 30 25.27 17.82 13.00
CA MET A 30 25.45 19.27 12.86
C MET A 30 25.65 19.97 14.21
N VAL A 31 24.88 19.59 15.23
CA VAL A 31 25.03 20.14 16.60
C VAL A 31 26.40 19.78 17.20
N ILE A 32 26.86 18.54 17.02
CA ILE A 32 28.18 18.10 17.49
C ILE A 32 29.30 18.85 16.76
N ALA A 33 29.21 18.98 15.43
CA ALA A 33 30.19 19.73 14.65
C ALA A 33 30.26 21.19 15.09
N TYR A 34 29.11 21.83 15.30
CA TYR A 34 29.02 23.17 15.85
C TYR A 34 29.70 23.27 17.23
N ALA A 35 29.37 22.36 18.15
CA ALA A 35 29.95 22.31 19.49
C ALA A 35 31.48 22.16 19.47
N VAL A 36 32.02 21.37 18.55
CA VAL A 36 33.47 21.17 18.37
C VAL A 36 34.14 22.46 17.87
N VAL A 37 33.55 23.12 16.88
CA VAL A 37 34.07 24.38 16.30
C VAL A 37 34.06 25.52 17.33
N THR A 38 33.04 25.57 18.19
CA THR A 38 32.86 26.66 19.16
C THR A 38 33.33 26.31 20.58
N ARG A 39 34.19 25.30 20.76
CA ARG A 39 34.64 24.79 22.08
C ARG A 39 35.16 25.87 23.05
N GLY A 40 35.61 27.03 22.55
CA GLY A 40 36.12 28.14 23.37
C GLY A 40 35.19 29.35 23.52
N HIS A 41 34.03 29.38 22.85
CA HIS A 41 33.02 30.44 22.93
C HIS A 41 31.63 29.81 22.78
N GLN A 42 31.06 29.34 23.89
CA GLN A 42 29.72 28.75 23.88
C GLN A 42 28.65 29.82 23.63
N ASN A 43 28.13 29.85 22.41
CA ASN A 43 27.02 30.74 22.06
C ASN A 43 25.69 30.08 22.47
N MET A 44 25.31 30.25 23.75
CA MET A 44 24.08 29.71 24.36
C MET A 44 22.83 29.96 23.50
N VAL A 45 22.75 31.13 22.84
CA VAL A 45 21.63 31.49 21.96
C VAL A 45 21.48 30.47 20.81
N VAL A 46 22.60 30.09 20.17
CA VAL A 46 22.57 29.15 19.04
C VAL A 46 22.16 27.75 19.49
N PHE A 47 22.65 27.29 20.64
CA PHE A 47 22.21 26.02 21.23
C PHE A 47 20.72 26.02 21.56
N THR A 48 20.19 27.13 22.10
CA THR A 48 18.78 27.23 22.44
C THR A 48 17.90 27.20 21.20
N VAL A 49 18.30 27.89 20.12
CA VAL A 49 17.62 27.83 18.82
C VAL A 49 17.66 26.42 18.24
N LEU A 50 18.81 25.74 18.31
CA LEU A 50 18.93 24.37 17.85
C LEU A 50 18.03 23.42 18.69
N ALA A 51 17.99 23.57 20.00
CA ALA A 51 17.09 22.75 20.83
C ALA A 51 15.60 23.00 20.48
N ALA A 52 15.22 24.25 20.25
CA ALA A 52 13.86 24.61 19.85
C ALA A 52 13.47 24.04 18.48
N VAL A 53 14.34 24.15 17.47
CA VAL A 53 14.11 23.57 16.13
C VAL A 53 13.96 22.05 16.21
N TRP A 54 14.80 21.39 17.02
CA TRP A 54 14.72 19.95 17.25
C TRP A 54 13.38 19.55 17.88
N PHE A 55 12.93 20.28 18.89
CA PHE A 55 11.65 20.03 19.55
C PHE A 55 10.46 20.22 18.60
N VAL A 56 10.46 21.27 17.80
CA VAL A 56 9.42 21.51 16.77
C VAL A 56 9.42 20.38 15.75
N PHE A 57 10.58 19.92 15.28
CA PHE A 57 10.71 18.81 14.34
C PHE A 57 10.21 17.49 14.94
N LEU A 58 10.63 17.14 16.17
CA LEU A 58 10.19 15.94 16.86
C LEU A 58 8.68 15.96 17.09
N PHE A 59 8.14 17.07 17.60
CA PHE A 59 6.73 17.18 17.92
C PHE A 59 5.86 17.18 16.66
N GLY A 60 6.22 17.96 15.66
CA GLY A 60 5.54 17.98 14.36
C GLY A 60 5.62 16.63 13.64
N GLY A 61 6.79 16.02 13.63
CA GLY A 61 7.05 14.73 12.99
C GLY A 61 6.36 13.56 13.67
N THR A 62 6.27 13.54 15.01
CA THR A 62 5.64 12.42 15.74
C THR A 62 4.14 12.56 15.93
N LYS A 63 3.59 13.78 16.01
CA LYS A 63 2.17 13.99 16.30
C LYS A 63 1.35 14.38 15.08
N ILE A 64 1.84 15.33 14.29
CA ILE A 64 1.06 15.92 13.19
C ILE A 64 1.13 15.05 11.95
N MET A 65 2.35 14.63 11.57
CA MET A 65 2.56 13.89 10.33
C MET A 65 1.84 12.52 10.29
N PRO A 66 1.86 11.69 11.34
CA PRO A 66 1.12 10.43 11.34
C PRO A 66 -0.40 10.64 11.30
N ALA A 67 -0.91 11.64 12.01
CA ALA A 67 -2.33 11.99 12.01
C ALA A 67 -2.81 12.43 10.62
N MET A 68 -2.03 13.28 9.94
CA MET A 68 -2.34 13.71 8.56
C MET A 68 -2.31 12.54 7.58
N LEU A 69 -1.32 11.65 7.69
CA LEU A 69 -1.21 10.47 6.82
C LEU A 69 -2.38 9.52 7.04
N MET A 70 -2.78 9.28 8.29
CA MET A 70 -3.95 8.46 8.61
C MET A 70 -5.26 9.07 8.11
N ARG A 71 -5.40 10.40 8.20
CA ARG A 71 -6.57 11.08 7.62
C ARG A 71 -6.63 10.89 6.11
N ARG A 72 -5.53 11.11 5.40
CA ARG A 72 -5.44 10.88 3.94
C ARG A 72 -5.71 9.43 3.56
N PHE A 73 -5.22 8.48 4.35
CA PHE A 73 -5.52 7.07 4.16
C PHE A 73 -7.02 6.81 4.31
N TYR A 74 -7.62 7.28 5.40
CA TYR A 74 -9.06 7.13 5.63
C TYR A 74 -9.90 7.78 4.53
N ASP A 75 -9.54 8.99 4.08
CA ASP A 75 -10.21 9.64 2.96
C ASP A 75 -10.09 8.84 1.65
N ARG A 76 -9.02 8.05 1.47
CA ARG A 76 -8.89 7.13 0.32
C ARG A 76 -9.73 5.88 0.50
N VAL A 77 -9.81 5.33 1.71
CA VAL A 77 -10.71 4.22 2.05
C VAL A 77 -12.16 4.61 1.77
N MET A 78 -12.59 5.78 2.24
CA MET A 78 -13.98 6.24 2.08
C MET A 78 -14.34 6.60 0.63
N ARG A 79 -13.36 6.95 -0.21
CA ARG A 79 -13.60 7.28 -1.63
C ARG A 79 -13.76 6.05 -2.53
N GLY A 80 -13.47 4.85 -2.04
CA GLY A 80 -13.58 3.63 -2.85
C GLY A 80 -12.53 2.59 -2.50
N GLY A 81 -12.17 2.44 -1.23
CA GLY A 81 -11.37 1.29 -0.80
C GLY A 81 -12.16 0.00 -1.00
N VAL A 82 -11.49 -1.03 -1.53
CA VAL A 82 -12.08 -2.36 -1.75
C VAL A 82 -11.34 -3.36 -0.89
N LEU A 83 -12.06 -4.01 0.02
CA LEU A 83 -11.53 -5.15 0.78
C LEU A 83 -11.67 -6.39 -0.09
N CYS A 84 -10.58 -7.14 -0.23
CA CYS A 84 -10.51 -8.31 -1.10
C CYS A 84 -9.97 -9.53 -0.36
N ASP A 85 -10.55 -10.68 -0.69
CA ASP A 85 -9.95 -11.99 -0.47
C ASP A 85 -8.79 -12.21 -1.43
N VAL A 86 -7.78 -12.97 -0.97
CA VAL A 86 -6.53 -13.20 -1.69
C VAL A 86 -6.44 -14.66 -2.10
N TYR A 87 -6.13 -14.88 -3.37
CA TYR A 87 -5.84 -16.19 -3.93
C TYR A 87 -4.52 -16.13 -4.71
N PRO A 88 -3.69 -17.17 -4.67
CA PRO A 88 -2.46 -17.21 -5.45
C PRO A 88 -2.78 -17.32 -6.95
N ALA A 89 -2.19 -16.45 -7.77
CA ALA A 89 -2.34 -16.51 -9.22
C ALA A 89 -1.36 -17.52 -9.85
N GLY A 90 -0.16 -17.65 -9.25
CA GLY A 90 0.91 -18.54 -9.73
C GLY A 90 1.56 -18.15 -11.07
N PHE A 91 1.07 -17.09 -11.72
CA PHE A 91 1.56 -16.56 -12.99
C PHE A 91 1.42 -15.03 -13.01
N PRO A 92 2.38 -14.26 -13.56
CA PRO A 92 3.65 -14.69 -14.15
C PRO A 92 4.65 -15.28 -13.15
N ASP A 93 4.46 -15.00 -11.86
CA ASP A 93 5.32 -15.50 -10.78
C ASP A 93 4.51 -15.93 -9.55
N THR A 94 5.22 -16.47 -8.56
CA THR A 94 4.64 -16.91 -7.28
C THR A 94 4.20 -15.78 -6.36
N LYS A 95 4.51 -14.52 -6.70
CA LYS A 95 4.14 -13.31 -5.94
C LYS A 95 2.90 -12.62 -6.53
N THR A 96 2.40 -13.13 -7.64
CA THR A 96 1.20 -12.60 -8.28
C THR A 96 -0.03 -13.16 -7.56
N ALA A 97 -0.94 -12.27 -7.18
CA ALA A 97 -2.17 -12.60 -6.47
C ALA A 97 -3.42 -12.20 -7.26
N ILE A 98 -4.45 -13.02 -7.17
CA ILE A 98 -5.82 -12.68 -7.54
C ILE A 98 -6.50 -12.12 -6.29
N LEU A 99 -7.03 -10.92 -6.39
CA LEU A 99 -7.82 -10.29 -5.36
C LEU A 99 -9.28 -10.23 -5.79
N ILE A 100 -10.20 -10.69 -4.94
CA ILE A 100 -11.63 -10.70 -5.23
C ILE A 100 -12.35 -9.88 -4.18
N ASP A 101 -13.16 -8.91 -4.63
CA ASP A 101 -13.94 -8.04 -3.75
C ASP A 101 -14.84 -8.86 -2.81
N ALA A 102 -14.63 -8.69 -1.51
CA ALA A 102 -15.30 -9.43 -0.45
C ALA A 102 -16.82 -9.14 -0.37
N ARG A 103 -17.31 -8.11 -1.07
CA ARG A 103 -18.74 -7.77 -1.13
C ARG A 103 -19.50 -8.56 -2.20
N LEU A 104 -18.79 -9.31 -3.05
CA LEU A 104 -19.43 -10.18 -4.03
C LEU A 104 -20.08 -11.39 -3.34
N SER A 105 -21.19 -11.87 -3.90
CA SER A 105 -21.74 -13.17 -3.49
C SER A 105 -20.76 -14.31 -3.84
N ASP A 106 -20.77 -15.40 -3.07
CA ASP A 106 -19.91 -16.56 -3.29
C ASP A 106 -19.95 -17.07 -4.75
N ALA A 107 -21.14 -17.07 -5.35
CA ALA A 107 -21.31 -17.48 -6.76
C ALA A 107 -20.60 -16.54 -7.73
N GLN A 108 -20.66 -15.22 -7.49
CA GLN A 108 -19.95 -14.23 -8.30
C GLN A 108 -18.45 -14.28 -8.06
N ALA A 109 -18.01 -14.44 -6.80
CA ALA A 109 -16.61 -14.58 -6.45
C ALA A 109 -15.99 -15.81 -7.13
N ALA A 110 -16.68 -16.95 -7.09
CA ALA A 110 -16.26 -18.17 -7.77
C ALA A 110 -16.17 -17.97 -9.30
N TYR A 111 -17.15 -17.28 -9.90
CA TYR A 111 -17.13 -16.98 -11.33
C TYR A 111 -15.98 -16.07 -11.74
N VAL A 112 -15.72 -15.01 -10.96
CA VAL A 112 -14.59 -14.09 -11.17
C VAL A 112 -13.26 -14.83 -11.05
N HIS A 113 -13.13 -15.68 -10.04
CA HIS A 113 -11.95 -16.52 -9.84
C HIS A 113 -11.71 -17.43 -11.05
N ASP A 114 -12.72 -18.19 -11.47
CA ASP A 114 -12.61 -19.13 -12.59
C ASP A 114 -12.30 -18.41 -13.91
N ALA A 115 -12.96 -17.28 -14.18
CA ALA A 115 -12.69 -16.47 -15.36
C ALA A 115 -11.24 -15.96 -15.39
N THR A 116 -10.71 -15.54 -14.23
CA THR A 116 -9.33 -15.07 -14.09
C THR A 116 -8.32 -16.19 -14.27
N VAL A 117 -8.52 -17.33 -13.60
CA VAL A 117 -7.65 -18.51 -13.70
C VAL A 117 -7.67 -19.08 -15.11
N SER A 118 -8.85 -19.16 -15.74
CA SER A 118 -8.99 -19.62 -17.14
C SER A 118 -8.24 -18.70 -18.11
N TRP A 119 -8.28 -17.39 -17.89
CA TRP A 119 -7.52 -16.43 -18.69
C TRP A 119 -6.01 -16.57 -18.47
N LEU A 120 -5.55 -16.66 -17.22
CA LEU A 120 -4.14 -16.91 -16.89
C LEU A 120 -3.64 -18.23 -17.48
N GLY A 121 -4.46 -19.28 -17.45
CA GLY A 121 -4.14 -20.58 -18.03
C GLY A 121 -3.92 -20.53 -19.54
N ARG A 122 -4.77 -19.78 -20.26
CA ARG A 122 -4.56 -19.53 -21.70
C ARG A 122 -3.28 -18.75 -21.96
N LEU A 123 -3.01 -17.72 -21.14
CA LEU A 123 -1.81 -16.90 -21.26
C LEU A 123 -0.52 -17.71 -20.98
N ALA A 124 -0.56 -18.62 -20.01
CA ALA A 124 0.57 -19.47 -19.65
C ALA A 124 0.85 -20.58 -20.68
N ALA A 125 -0.19 -21.01 -21.41
CA ALA A 125 -0.12 -22.04 -22.45
C ALA A 125 0.38 -21.52 -23.81
N ASP A 126 0.29 -20.21 -24.06
CA ASP A 126 0.80 -19.57 -25.27
C ASP A 126 2.28 -19.15 -25.10
N PRO A 127 3.24 -19.76 -25.83
CA PRO A 127 4.66 -19.43 -25.71
C PRO A 127 5.00 -17.97 -26.06
N ALA A 128 4.27 -17.36 -27.00
CA ALA A 128 4.50 -15.98 -27.41
C ALA A 128 4.03 -15.01 -26.32
N ALA A 129 2.85 -15.28 -25.75
CA ALA A 129 2.33 -14.52 -24.62
C ALA A 129 3.16 -14.71 -23.34
N ARG A 130 3.68 -15.93 -23.11
CA ARG A 130 4.55 -16.24 -21.97
C ARG A 130 5.86 -15.45 -22.01
N ALA A 131 6.42 -15.20 -23.18
CA ALA A 131 7.61 -14.36 -23.33
C ALA A 131 7.34 -12.89 -22.95
N GLN A 132 6.09 -12.43 -23.05
CA GLN A 132 5.64 -11.08 -22.69
C GLN A 132 5.03 -11.01 -21.29
N ALA A 133 5.02 -12.11 -20.53
CA ALA A 133 4.36 -12.19 -19.24
C ALA A 133 4.95 -11.22 -18.19
N GLY A 134 6.23 -10.85 -18.33
CA GLY A 134 6.88 -9.83 -17.51
C GLY A 134 6.29 -8.43 -17.71
N ASP A 135 5.67 -8.15 -18.86
CA ASP A 135 5.05 -6.86 -19.19
C ASP A 135 3.60 -6.76 -18.71
N LEU A 136 3.06 -7.82 -18.10
CA LEU A 136 1.66 -7.88 -17.66
C LEU A 136 1.27 -6.70 -16.75
N PHE A 137 2.23 -6.20 -15.96
CA PHE A 137 2.04 -5.10 -15.01
C PHE A 137 2.77 -3.81 -15.42
N SER A 138 3.18 -3.69 -16.68
CA SER A 138 3.88 -2.51 -17.21
C SER A 138 3.07 -1.20 -17.07
N ALA A 139 1.74 -1.28 -17.13
CA ALA A 139 0.82 -0.14 -16.99
C ALA A 139 0.43 0.18 -15.53
N GLY A 140 0.86 -0.66 -14.58
CA GLY A 140 0.50 -0.54 -13.17
C GLY A 140 0.53 -1.88 -12.46
N ARG A 141 0.75 -1.84 -11.15
CA ARG A 141 0.87 -3.05 -10.29
C ARG A 141 -0.44 -3.76 -10.05
N ILE A 142 -1.57 -3.12 -10.32
CA ILE A 142 -2.91 -3.67 -10.19
C ILE A 142 -3.58 -3.64 -11.55
N ARG A 143 -4.21 -4.74 -11.96
CA ARG A 143 -5.07 -4.80 -13.14
C ARG A 143 -6.45 -5.28 -12.74
N SER A 144 -7.50 -4.61 -13.19
CA SER A 144 -8.84 -5.14 -12.95
C SER A 144 -9.12 -6.31 -13.89
N ALA A 145 -9.78 -7.34 -13.38
CA ALA A 145 -10.05 -8.55 -14.14
C ALA A 145 -11.05 -8.33 -15.26
N ASP A 146 -11.89 -7.29 -15.19
CA ASP A 146 -12.78 -6.94 -16.29
C ASP A 146 -12.05 -6.42 -17.54
N GLU A 147 -10.82 -5.92 -17.40
CA GLU A 147 -9.99 -5.51 -18.54
C GLU A 147 -9.54 -6.68 -19.43
N PHE A 148 -9.50 -7.90 -18.90
CA PHE A 148 -8.94 -9.07 -19.60
C PHE A 148 -9.87 -10.28 -19.65
N ALA A 149 -10.74 -10.45 -18.66
CA ALA A 149 -11.78 -11.48 -18.60
C ALA A 149 -13.16 -10.93 -19.02
N GLY A 150 -13.26 -9.65 -19.37
CA GLY A 150 -14.51 -8.99 -19.78
C GLY A 150 -15.44 -8.71 -18.58
N PRO A 151 -16.72 -8.33 -18.82
CA PRO A 151 -17.64 -7.90 -17.76
C PRO A 151 -17.79 -8.90 -16.59
N GLY A 152 -17.56 -10.18 -16.88
CA GLY A 152 -17.57 -11.26 -15.90
C GLY A 152 -16.47 -11.23 -14.85
N GLY A 153 -15.36 -10.53 -15.11
CA GLY A 153 -14.26 -10.34 -14.16
C GLY A 153 -14.44 -9.13 -13.22
N ARG A 154 -15.58 -8.43 -13.27
CA ARG A 154 -15.80 -7.24 -12.44
C ARG A 154 -15.74 -7.58 -10.96
N GLY A 155 -14.99 -6.78 -10.20
CA GLY A 155 -14.71 -7.02 -8.78
C GLY A 155 -13.51 -7.94 -8.53
N GLY A 156 -12.92 -8.52 -9.58
CA GLY A 156 -11.62 -9.16 -9.54
C GLY A 156 -10.49 -8.20 -9.88
N PHE A 157 -9.32 -8.45 -9.31
CA PHE A 157 -8.09 -7.75 -9.60
C PHE A 157 -6.92 -8.73 -9.61
N LEU A 158 -5.92 -8.43 -10.42
CA LEU A 158 -4.63 -9.09 -10.42
C LEU A 158 -3.59 -8.12 -9.88
N VAL A 159 -2.78 -8.56 -8.92
CA VAL A 159 -1.78 -7.72 -8.24
C VAL A 159 -0.40 -8.36 -8.36
N ALA A 160 0.58 -7.54 -8.74
CA ALA A 160 1.99 -7.90 -8.74
C ALA A 160 2.63 -7.73 -7.36
N GLU A 161 3.66 -8.53 -7.10
CA GLU A 161 4.55 -8.40 -5.94
C GLU A 161 3.83 -8.47 -4.57
N ASP A 162 2.74 -9.24 -4.46
CA ASP A 162 2.16 -9.50 -3.14
C ASP A 162 3.16 -10.31 -2.30
N LYS A 163 3.35 -9.88 -1.05
CA LYS A 163 4.32 -10.50 -0.14
C LYS A 163 3.87 -11.85 0.40
N ASP A 164 2.55 -12.07 0.48
CA ASP A 164 1.95 -13.28 1.01
C ASP A 164 0.64 -13.60 0.25
N PRO A 165 0.74 -14.10 -0.99
CA PRO A 165 -0.41 -14.35 -1.86
C PRO A 165 -1.24 -15.58 -1.46
N ASN A 166 -0.83 -16.30 -0.42
CA ASN A 166 -1.48 -17.55 -0.01
C ASN A 166 -2.51 -17.37 1.10
N GLN A 167 -2.54 -16.20 1.75
CA GLN A 167 -3.44 -15.98 2.88
C GLN A 167 -3.69 -14.50 3.21
N GLY A 168 -4.81 -14.30 3.91
CA GLY A 168 -5.22 -13.04 4.49
C GLY A 168 -5.98 -12.16 3.51
N TRP A 169 -6.16 -10.91 3.91
CA TRP A 169 -7.02 -9.96 3.22
C TRP A 169 -6.18 -8.82 2.69
N ARG A 170 -6.63 -8.20 1.59
CA ARG A 170 -6.00 -6.99 1.05
C ARG A 170 -7.03 -5.88 0.90
N LEU A 171 -6.63 -4.69 1.32
CA LEU A 171 -7.38 -3.47 1.05
C LEU A 171 -6.72 -2.75 -0.13
N ILE A 172 -7.43 -2.67 -1.24
CA ILE A 172 -7.01 -1.91 -2.42
C ILE A 172 -7.57 -0.50 -2.29
N LEU A 173 -6.70 0.51 -2.45
CA LEU A 173 -7.08 1.91 -2.46
C LEU A 173 -6.85 2.54 -3.82
N PRO A 174 -7.79 3.36 -4.32
CA PRO A 174 -7.65 4.03 -5.59
C PRO A 174 -6.51 5.05 -5.53
N GLU A 175 -5.88 5.31 -6.67
CA GLU A 175 -4.89 6.36 -6.84
C GLU A 175 -5.43 7.71 -6.32
N PRO A 176 -4.59 8.55 -5.68
CA PRO A 176 -5.04 9.86 -5.20
C PRO A 176 -5.56 10.76 -6.34
N SER A 177 -4.97 10.62 -7.53
CA SER A 177 -5.35 11.31 -8.77
C SER A 177 -5.04 10.36 -9.93
N PRO A 178 -6.00 9.49 -10.31
CA PRO A 178 -5.78 8.49 -11.35
C PRO A 178 -5.59 9.17 -12.70
N ARG A 179 -4.59 8.71 -13.46
CA ARG A 179 -4.36 9.18 -14.84
C ARG A 179 -5.52 8.80 -15.78
N ASP A 180 -6.12 7.63 -15.57
CA ASP A 180 -7.32 7.17 -16.26
C ASP A 180 -8.44 6.93 -15.23
N PRO A 181 -9.54 7.70 -15.28
CA PRO A 181 -10.69 7.51 -14.40
C PRO A 181 -11.32 6.12 -14.48
N ARG A 182 -11.15 5.39 -15.60
CA ARG A 182 -11.66 4.02 -15.77
C ARG A 182 -10.77 2.98 -15.10
N ARG A 183 -9.54 3.33 -14.73
CA ARG A 183 -8.57 2.46 -14.05
C ARG A 183 -8.08 3.10 -12.75
N PRO A 184 -8.98 3.36 -11.79
CA PRO A 184 -8.64 4.11 -10.58
C PRO A 184 -7.66 3.38 -9.68
N TYR A 185 -7.44 2.07 -9.87
CA TYR A 185 -6.59 1.25 -9.03
C TYR A 185 -5.23 0.90 -9.65
N ALA A 186 -4.94 1.25 -10.90
CA ALA A 186 -3.77 0.72 -11.63
C ALA A 186 -2.43 0.88 -10.88
N ASN A 187 -2.20 2.07 -10.31
CA ASN A 187 -1.08 2.41 -9.43
C ASN A 187 -1.56 2.68 -7.99
N GLY A 188 -2.68 2.06 -7.62
CA GLY A 188 -3.27 2.13 -6.30
C GLY A 188 -2.37 1.58 -5.21
N LEU A 189 -2.85 1.69 -3.96
CA LEU A 189 -2.15 1.12 -2.81
C LEU A 189 -2.81 -0.20 -2.43
N VAL A 190 -2.04 -1.28 -2.35
CA VAL A 190 -2.47 -2.55 -1.77
C VAL A 190 -1.95 -2.61 -0.34
N VAL A 191 -2.83 -2.88 0.62
CA VAL A 191 -2.46 -2.95 2.03
C VAL A 191 -2.89 -4.28 2.63
N GLN A 192 -1.98 -4.91 3.37
CA GLN A 192 -2.26 -6.15 4.08
C GLN A 192 -3.15 -5.89 5.30
N VAL A 193 -4.20 -6.70 5.43
CA VAL A 193 -5.14 -6.68 6.54
C VAL A 193 -5.05 -8.03 7.26
N LYS A 194 -4.68 -8.01 8.54
CA LYS A 194 -4.42 -9.23 9.33
C LYS A 194 -5.68 -9.87 9.89
N THR A 195 -6.71 -9.06 10.16
CA THR A 195 -8.02 -9.53 10.61
C THR A 195 -9.07 -8.56 10.10
N PRO A 196 -10.00 -8.96 9.23
CA PRO A 196 -11.21 -8.18 9.02
C PRO A 196 -11.97 -8.17 10.36
N SER A 197 -12.58 -7.05 10.74
CA SER A 197 -13.36 -7.01 11.99
C SER A 197 -14.47 -8.06 11.96
N LEU A 198 -14.76 -8.67 13.12
CA LEU A 198 -15.71 -9.77 13.29
C LEU A 198 -17.11 -9.49 12.71
N GLU A 199 -17.50 -8.22 12.57
CA GLU A 199 -18.78 -7.81 11.95
C GLU A 199 -18.88 -8.08 10.44
N SER A 200 -17.75 -8.28 9.75
CA SER A 200 -17.73 -8.53 8.29
C SER A 200 -17.66 -10.02 7.91
N ALA A 201 -17.45 -10.91 8.88
CA ALA A 201 -17.37 -12.36 8.67
C ALA A 201 -18.68 -13.11 8.95
N GLY A 202 -19.78 -12.40 9.21
CA GLY A 202 -21.07 -13.03 9.49
C GLY A 202 -22.23 -12.05 9.65
N GLN A 203 -22.92 -11.79 8.55
CA GLN A 203 -24.38 -11.74 8.47
C GLN A 203 -24.83 -12.55 7.25
#